data_AF-A0A0B1TPP3-F1
#
_entry.id   AF-A0A0B1TPP3-F1
#
_cell.length_a   1.000
_cell.length_b   1.000
_cell.length_c   1.000
_cell.angle_alpha   90.00
_cell.angle_beta   90.00
_cell.angle_gamma   90.00
#
_symmetry.space_group_name_H-M   'P 1'
#
loop_
_entity.id
_entity.type
_entity.pdbx_description
1 polymer ?
#
loop_
_entity_poly.entity_id
_entity_poly.type
_entity_poly.pdbx_seq_one_letter_code
_entity_poly.pdbx_strand_id
1 'polypeptide(L)'
;MRLFHMLCDALLRFWFFIFDRLILYPALCYLSPVLGIQFLNLGYWPTDDSTKEEAQMKQIVEQCSSETDPDRPHYYLYERALLVHPKYPALEGLQLLEVGCGQGNGLKWLKKAHPEIKSLLGIDRCALKGTCTVPGDAHHLPCGDQQFDIEYTHMRTQMG
;
A
#
# COMPACT_ATOMS: atom_id res chain seq x y z
N MET A 1 8.61 28.57 28.61
CA MET A 1 9.19 28.38 27.25
C MET A 1 8.75 27.06 26.62
N ARG A 2 9.08 25.88 27.16
CA ARG A 2 8.68 24.58 26.56
C ARG A 2 7.16 24.37 26.35
N LEU A 3 6.33 24.75 27.32
CA LEU A 3 4.87 24.63 27.23
C LEU A 3 4.28 25.53 26.13
N PHE A 4 4.83 26.73 25.98
CA PHE A 4 4.41 27.69 24.94
C PHE A 4 4.74 27.16 23.54
N HIS A 5 5.93 26.59 23.33
CA HIS A 5 6.28 25.95 22.06
C HIS A 5 5.38 24.75 21.75
N MET A 6 5.09 23.88 22.73
CA MET A 6 4.16 22.76 22.52
C MET A 6 2.75 23.22 22.14
N LEU A 7 2.25 24.30 22.76
CA LEU A 7 0.95 24.89 22.42
C LEU A 7 0.95 25.48 21.01
N CYS A 8 2.00 26.22 20.63
CA CYS A 8 2.13 26.76 19.28
C CYS A 8 2.20 25.64 18.23
N ASP A 9 2.98 24.59 18.47
CA ASP A 9 3.08 23.43 17.55
C ASP A 9 1.73 22.71 17.42
N ALA A 10 1.01 22.51 18.52
CA ALA A 10 -0.30 21.89 18.50
C ALA A 10 -1.32 22.75 17.73
N LEU A 11 -1.34 24.07 17.96
CA LEU A 11 -2.20 25.00 17.23
C LEU A 11 -1.87 25.03 15.74
N LEU A 12 -0.58 24.99 15.38
CA LEU A 12 -0.14 24.97 14.00
C LEU A 12 -0.59 23.68 13.31
N ARG A 13 -0.39 22.51 13.94
CA ARG A 13 -0.86 21.21 13.42
C ARG A 13 -2.37 21.18 13.26
N PHE A 14 -3.09 21.72 14.24
CA PHE A 14 -4.55 21.83 14.18
C PHE A 14 -5.01 22.75 13.05
N TRP A 15 -4.35 23.90 12.88
CA TRP A 15 -4.62 24.82 11.78
C TRP A 15 -4.35 24.16 10.42
N PHE A 16 -3.23 23.47 10.26
CA PHE A 16 -2.93 22.70 9.05
C PHE A 16 -3.99 21.63 8.79
N PHE A 17 -4.43 20.90 9.81
CA PHE A 17 -5.50 19.92 9.68
C PHE A 17 -6.81 20.53 9.18
N ILE A 18 -7.21 21.69 9.74
CA ILE A 18 -8.40 22.41 9.29
C ILE A 18 -8.24 22.92 7.85
N PHE A 19 -7.11 23.57 7.56
CA PHE A 19 -6.84 24.14 6.24
C PHE A 19 -6.83 23.06 5.17
N ASP A 20 -6.14 21.95 5.42
CA ASP A 20 -6.05 20.81 4.50
C ASP A 20 -7.44 20.24 4.18
N ARG A 21 -8.23 19.91 5.22
CA ARG A 21 -9.52 19.23 5.04
C ARG A 21 -10.67 20.12 4.59
N LEU A 22 -10.72 21.38 5.02
CA LEU A 22 -11.85 22.27 4.75
C LEU A 22 -11.61 23.24 3.59
N ILE A 23 -10.37 23.54 3.25
CA ILE A 23 -10.04 24.55 2.24
C ILE A 23 -9.29 23.91 1.08
N LEU A 24 -8.11 23.33 1.34
CA LEU A 24 -7.22 22.87 0.28
C LEU A 24 -7.83 21.70 -0.50
N TYR A 25 -8.25 20.65 0.19
CA TYR A 25 -8.78 19.45 -0.47
C TYR A 25 -10.07 19.73 -1.27
N PRO A 26 -11.10 20.43 -0.72
CA PRO A 26 -12.27 20.80 -1.51
C PRO A 26 -11.94 21.71 -2.70
N ALA A 27 -11.02 22.67 -2.54
CA ALA A 27 -10.59 23.54 -3.64
C ALA A 27 -9.90 22.75 -4.76
N LEU A 28 -9.03 21.81 -4.41
CA LEU A 28 -8.37 20.93 -5.37
C LEU A 28 -9.39 20.00 -6.06
N CYS A 29 -10.36 19.45 -5.34
CA CYS A 29 -11.45 18.65 -5.93
C CYS A 29 -12.29 19.45 -6.93
N TYR A 30 -12.61 20.69 -6.60
CA TYR A 30 -13.36 21.58 -7.49
C TYR A 30 -12.54 21.99 -8.73
N LEU A 31 -11.25 22.28 -8.54
CA LEU A 31 -10.36 22.70 -9.62
C LEU A 31 -9.82 21.54 -10.46
N SER A 32 -9.92 20.31 -9.96
CA SER A 32 -9.37 19.11 -10.61
C SER A 32 -9.80 18.94 -12.06
N PRO A 33 -11.10 19.06 -12.42
CA PRO A 33 -11.54 18.95 -13.81
C PRO A 33 -10.99 20.05 -14.71
N VAL A 34 -10.80 21.27 -14.17
CA VAL A 34 -10.32 22.43 -14.91
C VAL A 34 -8.81 22.37 -15.14
N LEU A 35 -8.07 21.89 -14.16
CA LEU A 35 -6.61 21.80 -14.18
C LEU A 35 -6.11 20.47 -14.78
N GLY A 36 -7.02 19.56 -15.15
CA GLY A 36 -6.67 18.21 -15.60
C GLY A 36 -5.96 17.39 -14.52
N ILE A 37 -6.16 17.73 -13.24
CA ILE A 37 -5.59 17.00 -12.12
C ILE A 37 -6.47 15.78 -11.87
N GLN A 38 -5.87 14.59 -11.94
CA GLN A 38 -6.51 13.36 -11.47
C GLN A 38 -5.89 12.99 -10.12
N PHE A 39 -6.72 12.83 -9.10
CA PHE A 39 -6.26 12.27 -7.84
C PHE A 39 -6.01 10.78 -8.05
N LEU A 40 -4.81 10.34 -7.68
CA LEU A 40 -4.57 8.92 -7.45
C LEU A 40 -5.46 8.47 -6.28
N ASN A 41 -5.95 7.22 -6.34
CA ASN A 41 -6.85 6.67 -5.32
C ASN A 41 -6.35 7.00 -3.90
N LEU A 42 -7.19 7.65 -3.09
CA LEU A 42 -6.87 8.13 -1.73
C LEU A 42 -6.77 7.00 -0.69
N GLY A 43 -6.31 5.84 -1.11
CA GLY A 43 -6.41 4.58 -0.41
C GLY A 43 -7.68 3.82 -0.82
N TYR A 44 -7.58 2.49 -0.80
CA TYR A 44 -8.67 1.59 -1.14
C TYR A 44 -9.49 1.24 0.10
N TRP A 45 -9.90 2.25 0.87
CA TRP A 45 -10.65 2.01 2.09
C TRP A 45 -12.10 1.60 1.75
N PRO A 46 -12.55 0.42 2.19
CA PRO A 46 -13.92 -0.04 1.93
C PRO A 46 -14.95 0.90 2.57
N THR A 47 -15.97 1.28 1.82
CA THR A 47 -17.15 2.04 2.30
C THR A 47 -18.29 1.10 2.70
N ASP A 48 -19.37 1.61 3.28
CA ASP A 48 -20.51 0.76 3.68
C ASP A 48 -21.22 0.09 2.49
N ASP A 49 -21.10 0.68 1.29
CA ASP A 49 -21.59 0.12 0.02
C ASP A 49 -20.59 -0.85 -0.66
N SER A 50 -19.60 -1.36 0.08
CA SER A 50 -18.55 -2.23 -0.47
C SER A 50 -19.10 -3.56 -1.00
N THR A 51 -18.48 -4.05 -2.06
CA THR A 51 -18.68 -5.42 -2.58
C THR A 51 -18.32 -6.48 -1.52
N LYS A 52 -18.78 -7.72 -1.71
CA LYS A 52 -18.47 -8.83 -0.77
C LYS A 52 -16.96 -9.07 -0.68
N GLU A 53 -16.28 -8.93 -1.81
CA GLU A 53 -14.84 -9.08 -1.97
C GLU A 53 -14.08 -7.97 -1.22
N GLU A 54 -14.55 -6.73 -1.30
CA GLU A 54 -14.02 -5.60 -0.52
C GLU A 54 -14.25 -5.76 0.99
N ALA A 55 -15.37 -6.35 1.40
CA ALA A 55 -15.62 -6.68 2.80
C ALA A 55 -14.66 -7.78 3.31
N GLN A 56 -14.31 -8.77 2.48
CA GLN A 56 -13.30 -9.77 2.82
C GLN A 56 -11.91 -9.16 2.96
N MET A 57 -11.52 -8.27 2.05
CA MET A 57 -10.29 -7.47 2.17
C MET A 57 -10.25 -6.70 3.49
N LYS A 58 -11.36 -6.03 3.85
CA LYS A 58 -11.50 -5.31 5.13
C LYS A 58 -11.20 -6.24 6.32
N GLN A 59 -11.82 -7.41 6.29
CA GLN A 59 -11.69 -8.40 7.36
C GLN A 59 -10.25 -8.88 7.52
N ILE A 60 -9.55 -9.18 6.43
CA ILE A 60 -8.13 -9.58 6.45
C ILE A 60 -7.28 -8.47 7.09
N VAL A 61 -7.46 -7.22 6.64
CA VAL A 61 -6.71 -6.08 7.19
C VAL A 61 -6.97 -5.90 8.68
N GLU A 62 -8.23 -6.00 9.11
CA GLU A 62 -8.61 -5.85 10.51
C GLU A 62 -8.13 -7.00 11.40
N GLN A 63 -8.04 -8.23 10.87
CA GLN A 63 -7.48 -9.37 11.60
C GLN A 63 -5.97 -9.27 11.79
N CYS A 64 -5.27 -8.65 10.84
CA CYS A 64 -3.81 -8.59 10.82
C CYS A 64 -3.23 -7.23 11.20
N SER A 65 -4.03 -6.21 11.53
CA SER A 65 -3.52 -4.88 11.94
C SER A 65 -4.43 -4.21 12.97
N SER A 66 -3.86 -3.35 13.83
CA SER A 66 -4.66 -2.53 14.75
C SER A 66 -5.17 -1.26 14.06
N GLU A 67 -6.25 -0.65 14.54
CA GLU A 67 -6.76 0.61 13.96
C GLU A 67 -5.75 1.77 14.00
N THR A 68 -4.84 1.75 14.96
CA THR A 68 -3.78 2.75 15.13
C THR A 68 -2.55 2.49 14.26
N ASP A 69 -2.53 1.41 13.49
CA ASP A 69 -1.40 1.05 12.64
C ASP A 69 -1.31 2.04 11.45
N PRO A 70 -0.22 2.82 11.34
CA PRO A 70 -0.08 3.84 10.31
C PRO A 70 0.04 3.24 8.90
N ASP A 71 0.38 1.94 8.78
CA ASP A 71 0.57 1.28 7.49
C ASP A 71 -0.72 0.66 6.92
N ARG A 72 -1.86 0.75 7.63
CA ARG A 72 -3.16 0.22 7.15
C ARG A 72 -3.52 0.63 5.72
N PRO A 73 -3.36 1.90 5.29
CA PRO A 73 -3.66 2.27 3.91
C PRO A 73 -2.83 1.48 2.89
N HIS A 74 -1.58 1.13 3.24
CA HIS A 74 -0.72 0.30 2.42
C HIS A 74 -1.17 -1.17 2.40
N TYR A 75 -1.69 -1.70 3.51
CA TYR A 75 -2.25 -3.05 3.52
C TYR A 75 -3.45 -3.18 2.57
N TYR A 76 -4.35 -2.19 2.59
CA TYR A 76 -5.46 -2.12 1.63
C TYR A 76 -4.99 -2.06 0.17
N LEU A 77 -3.87 -1.39 -0.10
CA LEU A 77 -3.26 -1.36 -1.43
C LEU A 77 -2.83 -2.76 -1.89
N TYR A 78 -2.19 -3.54 -1.02
CA TYR A 78 -1.78 -4.92 -1.34
C TYR A 78 -2.99 -5.82 -1.54
N GLU A 79 -3.96 -5.78 -0.62
CA GLU A 79 -5.17 -6.60 -0.75
C GLU A 79 -5.96 -6.26 -2.02
N ARG A 80 -6.05 -4.97 -2.38
CA ARG A 80 -6.71 -4.56 -3.63
C ARG A 80 -6.02 -5.12 -4.86
N ALA A 81 -4.69 -5.19 -4.85
CA ALA A 81 -3.94 -5.79 -5.94
C ALA A 81 -4.18 -7.31 -6.03
N LEU A 82 -4.35 -8.00 -4.90
CA LEU A 82 -4.67 -9.44 -4.88
C LEU A 82 -6.12 -9.73 -5.26
N LEU A 83 -7.04 -8.80 -4.96
CA LEU A 83 -8.48 -8.91 -5.23
C LEU A 83 -8.81 -9.20 -6.70
N VAL A 84 -7.95 -8.78 -7.63
CA VAL A 84 -8.13 -9.01 -9.07
C VAL A 84 -7.88 -10.47 -9.48
N HIS A 85 -7.22 -11.25 -8.61
CA HIS A 85 -6.91 -12.64 -8.89
C HIS A 85 -8.15 -13.53 -8.64
N PRO A 86 -8.53 -14.42 -9.58
CA PRO A 86 -9.77 -15.21 -9.48
C PRO A 86 -9.89 -16.12 -8.25
N LYS A 87 -8.76 -16.47 -7.63
CA LYS A 87 -8.72 -17.32 -6.44
C LYS A 87 -8.78 -16.56 -5.12
N TYR A 88 -8.72 -15.22 -5.13
CA TYR A 88 -8.77 -14.44 -3.90
C TYR A 88 -10.06 -14.73 -3.10
N PRO A 89 -10.00 -14.87 -1.75
CA PRO A 89 -8.82 -14.73 -0.89
C PRO A 89 -7.99 -16.02 -0.72
N ALA A 90 -8.39 -17.14 -1.32
CA ALA A 90 -7.68 -18.41 -1.22
C ALA A 90 -6.45 -18.46 -2.15
N LEU A 91 -5.32 -17.93 -1.69
CA LEU A 91 -4.08 -17.82 -2.48
C LEU A 91 -3.13 -19.02 -2.30
N GLU A 92 -3.66 -20.16 -1.84
CA GLU A 92 -2.84 -21.32 -1.54
C GLU A 92 -2.14 -21.89 -2.78
N GLY A 93 -0.86 -22.21 -2.61
CA GLY A 93 -0.04 -22.79 -3.67
C GLY A 93 0.52 -21.79 -4.67
N LEU A 94 0.09 -20.51 -4.62
CA LEU A 94 0.52 -19.48 -5.55
C LEU A 94 1.95 -19.01 -5.27
N GLN A 95 2.63 -18.61 -6.34
CA GLN A 95 3.94 -18.01 -6.31
C GLN A 95 3.83 -16.56 -6.75
N LEU A 96 4.29 -15.64 -5.90
CA LEU A 96 4.11 -14.21 -6.12
C LEU A 96 5.44 -13.49 -6.21
N LEU A 97 5.52 -12.60 -7.19
CA LEU A 97 6.65 -11.71 -7.44
C LEU A 97 6.23 -10.24 -7.25
N GLU A 98 6.95 -9.54 -6.38
CA GLU A 98 6.84 -8.09 -6.20
C GLU A 98 8.05 -7.39 -6.83
N VAL A 99 7.83 -6.62 -7.89
CA VAL A 99 8.89 -5.84 -8.57
C VAL A 99 8.88 -4.40 -8.07
N GLY A 100 10.05 -3.90 -7.68
CA GLY A 100 10.19 -2.63 -6.97
C GLY A 100 9.79 -2.74 -5.49
N CYS A 101 10.10 -3.86 -4.84
CA CYS A 101 9.64 -4.15 -3.48
C CYS A 101 10.26 -3.24 -2.40
N GLY A 102 11.25 -2.41 -2.75
CA GLY A 102 12.02 -1.59 -1.81
C GLY A 102 12.63 -2.43 -0.70
N GLN A 103 12.22 -2.14 0.54
CA GLN A 103 12.67 -2.87 1.74
C GLN A 103 11.88 -4.16 2.03
N GLY A 104 10.95 -4.55 1.15
CA GLY A 104 10.15 -5.77 1.27
C GLY A 104 9.05 -5.70 2.33
N ASN A 105 8.57 -4.52 2.70
CA ASN A 105 7.47 -4.39 3.67
C ASN A 105 6.14 -4.95 3.13
N GLY A 106 5.93 -4.88 1.81
CA GLY A 106 4.81 -5.57 1.14
C GLY A 106 4.87 -7.07 1.33
N LEU A 107 6.01 -7.69 1.02
CA LEU A 107 6.23 -9.12 1.29
C LEU A 107 6.00 -9.51 2.76
N LYS A 108 6.41 -8.66 3.72
CA LYS A 108 6.16 -8.93 5.16
C LYS A 108 4.66 -8.92 5.47
N TRP A 109 3.92 -7.99 4.89
CA TRP A 109 2.46 -7.96 4.99
C TRP A 109 1.87 -9.23 4.39
N LEU A 110 2.22 -9.59 3.16
CA LEU A 110 1.71 -10.77 2.48
C LEU A 110 1.98 -12.06 3.24
N LYS A 111 3.20 -12.22 3.79
CA LYS A 111 3.54 -13.39 4.60
C LYS A 111 2.73 -13.48 5.90
N LYS A 112 2.30 -12.33 6.44
CA LYS A 112 1.49 -12.25 7.66
C LYS A 112 0.01 -12.51 7.37
N ALA A 113 -0.53 -11.88 6.33
CA ALA A 113 -1.94 -11.91 5.98
C ALA A 113 -2.34 -13.18 5.21
N HIS A 114 -1.43 -13.73 4.40
CA HIS A 114 -1.66 -14.87 3.50
C HIS A 114 -0.53 -15.92 3.65
N PRO A 115 -0.41 -16.57 4.82
CA PRO A 115 0.66 -17.55 5.09
C PRO A 115 0.60 -18.80 4.18
N GLU A 116 -0.53 -19.05 3.51
CA GLU A 116 -0.75 -20.16 2.57
C GLU A 116 -0.10 -19.95 1.19
N ILE A 117 0.38 -18.74 0.89
CA ILE A 117 1.13 -18.46 -0.34
C ILE A 117 2.42 -19.30 -0.35
N LYS A 118 2.64 -20.05 -1.43
CA LYS A 118 3.75 -21.01 -1.54
C LYS A 118 5.11 -20.32 -1.58
N SER A 119 5.23 -19.25 -2.35
CA SER A 119 6.48 -18.49 -2.43
C SER A 119 6.22 -17.00 -2.65
N LEU A 120 7.06 -16.19 -2.00
CA LEU A 120 7.06 -14.73 -2.08
C LEU A 120 8.48 -14.29 -2.44
N LEU A 121 8.63 -13.59 -3.56
CA LEU A 121 9.90 -13.04 -4.00
C LEU A 121 9.75 -11.53 -4.24
N GLY A 122 10.66 -10.73 -3.70
CA GLY A 122 10.78 -9.32 -4.06
C GLY A 122 12.00 -9.06 -4.91
N ILE A 123 11.88 -8.17 -5.88
CA ILE A 123 13.01 -7.71 -6.69
C ILE A 123 13.09 -6.20 -6.57
N ASP A 124 14.27 -5.68 -6.21
CA ASP A 124 14.53 -4.24 -6.17
C ASP A 124 15.99 -3.96 -6.46
N ARG A 125 16.30 -2.85 -7.13
CA ARG A 125 17.69 -2.45 -7.41
C ARG A 125 18.50 -2.22 -6.13
N CYS A 126 17.83 -1.78 -5.06
CA CYS A 126 18.43 -1.46 -3.77
C CYS A 126 18.06 -2.50 -2.69
N ALA A 127 17.78 -3.75 -3.08
CA ALA A 127 17.45 -4.83 -2.17
C ALA A 127 18.48 -4.99 -1.03
N LEU A 128 17.98 -5.06 0.21
CA LEU A 128 18.82 -5.28 1.39
C LEU A 128 19.16 -6.76 1.53
N LYS A 129 20.45 -7.07 1.71
CA LYS A 129 20.94 -8.43 1.96
C LYS A 129 20.27 -9.03 3.21
N GLY A 130 19.82 -10.28 3.12
CA GLY A 130 19.23 -11.03 4.24
C GLY A 130 17.70 -10.93 4.37
N THR A 131 17.01 -10.39 3.36
CA THR A 131 15.54 -10.37 3.27
C THR A 131 15.07 -11.31 2.14
N CYS A 132 13.76 -11.53 2.01
CA CYS A 132 13.15 -12.25 0.87
C CYS A 132 13.21 -11.46 -0.45
N THR A 133 14.22 -10.60 -0.60
CA THR A 133 14.39 -9.71 -1.75
C THR A 133 15.71 -10.00 -2.45
N VAL A 134 15.70 -9.88 -3.77
CA VAL A 134 16.85 -10.12 -4.64
C VAL A 134 17.20 -8.80 -5.34
N PRO A 135 18.49 -8.43 -5.42
CA PRO A 135 18.90 -7.32 -6.24
C PRO A 135 18.62 -7.64 -7.72
N GLY A 136 17.89 -6.78 -8.42
CA GLY A 136 17.57 -6.98 -9.83
C GLY A 136 17.01 -5.74 -10.51
N ASP A 137 17.12 -5.72 -11.84
CA ASP A 137 16.50 -4.69 -12.68
C ASP A 137 15.16 -5.20 -13.20
N ALA A 138 14.10 -4.42 -13.07
CA ALA A 138 12.78 -4.76 -13.60
C ALA A 138 12.79 -5.01 -15.13
N HIS A 139 13.73 -4.41 -15.86
CA HIS A 139 13.91 -4.64 -17.30
C HIS A 139 14.55 -5.99 -17.63
N HIS A 140 15.26 -6.59 -16.66
CA HIS A 140 16.00 -7.84 -16.81
C HIS A 140 15.81 -8.66 -15.53
N LEU A 141 14.65 -9.28 -15.39
CA LEU A 141 14.29 -10.00 -14.18
C LEU A 141 15.27 -11.17 -13.95
N PRO A 142 15.91 -11.28 -12.78
CA PRO A 142 16.79 -12.41 -12.42
C PRO A 142 16.04 -13.70 -12.10
N CYS A 143 14.89 -13.95 -12.71
CA CYS A 143 14.08 -15.16 -12.54
C CYS A 143 13.74 -15.76 -13.92
N GLY A 144 13.38 -17.04 -13.93
CA GLY A 144 12.98 -17.69 -15.18
C GLY A 144 11.57 -17.30 -15.60
N ASP A 145 11.29 -17.40 -16.89
CA ASP A 145 9.96 -17.14 -17.44
C ASP A 145 8.89 -18.05 -16.80
N GLN A 146 7.68 -17.52 -16.61
CA GLN A 146 6.48 -18.25 -16.14
C GLN A 146 6.63 -18.93 -14.77
N GLN A 147 7.51 -18.42 -13.91
CA GLN A 147 7.70 -18.96 -12.56
C GLN A 147 6.66 -18.49 -11.54
N PHE A 148 5.93 -17.41 -11.84
CA PHE A 148 5.02 -16.75 -10.89
C PHE A 148 3.59 -16.73 -11.43
N ASP A 149 2.63 -16.93 -10.51
CA ASP A 149 1.20 -16.85 -10.79
C ASP A 149 0.68 -15.40 -10.71
N ILE A 150 1.36 -14.57 -9.92
CA ILE A 150 1.04 -13.15 -9.72
C ILE A 150 2.32 -12.33 -9.82
N GLU A 151 2.32 -11.35 -10.71
CA GLU A 151 3.35 -10.32 -10.83
C GLU A 151 2.71 -8.96 -10.58
N TYR A 152 3.19 -8.22 -9.58
CA TYR A 152 2.71 -6.87 -9.34
C TYR A 152 3.85 -5.91 -9.00
N THR A 153 3.63 -4.63 -9.30
CA THR A 153 4.57 -3.55 -8.98
C THR A 153 3.86 -2.44 -8.21
N HIS A 154 4.52 -1.94 -7.17
CA HIS A 154 4.04 -0.78 -6.42
C HIS A 154 5.09 0.33 -6.46
N MET A 155 4.86 1.36 -7.28
CA MET A 155 5.73 2.53 -7.29
C MET A 155 5.39 3.46 -6.14
N ARG A 156 6.23 3.44 -5.10
CA ARG A 156 6.27 4.53 -4.12
C ARG A 156 7.18 5.63 -4.67
N THR A 157 6.64 6.80 -4.99
CA THR A 157 7.46 8.00 -5.19
C THR A 157 8.12 8.33 -3.86
N GLN A 158 9.40 8.00 -3.72
CA GLN A 158 10.21 8.54 -2.63
C GLN A 158 10.43 10.02 -2.96
N MET A 159 9.86 10.91 -2.15
CA MET A 159 10.29 12.30 -2.18
C MET A 159 11.71 12.32 -1.60
N GLY A 160 12.69 12.64 -2.45
CA GLY A 160 14.08 12.90 -2.06
C GLY A 160 14.26 14.27 -1.43
#